data_AF-A0A7Z9G8T4-F1
#
_entry.id   AF-A0A7Z9G8T4-F1
#
_cell.length_a   1.000
_cell.length_b   1.000
_cell.length_c   1.000
_cell.angle_alpha   90.00
_cell.angle_beta   90.00
_cell.angle_gamma   90.00
#
_symmetry.space_group_name_H-M   'P 1'
#
loop_
_entity.id
_entity.type
_entity.pdbx_description
1 polymer ?
#
loop_
_entity_poly.entity_id
_entity_poly.type
_entity_poly.pdbx_seq_one_letter_code
_entity_poly.pdbx_strand_id
1 'polypeptide(L)'
;MGIKLVSGAVFLSMLVAGSVYAGPTTVNIQVDVLQRDAKGKHWDIRRGAPDIAICVTYPDFERSEDTYTQCWPHRRRGTITTRMKDLRKAQCWNKYRCLFRGIVVPDNRKFEVMVVDIDRFRHDMIGSGFCRVNKRCKVGRAQIEVRGASAVKTRKVKTKKK
;
A
#
# COMPACT_ATOMS: atom_id res chain seq x y z
N MET A 1 19.65 16.62 -71.67
CA MET A 1 19.87 15.71 -70.51
C MET A 1 19.64 16.53 -69.25
N GLY A 2 18.55 16.27 -68.51
CA GLY A 2 18.20 17.03 -67.31
C GLY A 2 17.94 16.08 -66.15
N ILE A 3 18.78 16.17 -65.11
CA ILE A 3 18.68 15.33 -63.91
C ILE A 3 17.74 16.05 -62.93
N LYS A 4 16.55 15.49 -62.72
CA LYS A 4 15.60 15.98 -61.70
C LYS A 4 15.99 15.38 -60.35
N LEU A 5 16.57 16.19 -59.46
CA LEU A 5 16.72 15.83 -58.05
C LEU A 5 15.35 15.86 -57.37
N VAL A 6 14.86 14.69 -56.96
CA VAL A 6 13.67 14.57 -56.13
C VAL A 6 14.14 14.63 -54.67
N SER A 7 13.98 15.80 -54.04
CA SER A 7 14.17 15.98 -52.59
C SER A 7 13.06 15.24 -51.84
N GLY A 8 13.36 14.01 -51.40
CA GLY A 8 12.52 13.26 -50.48
C GLY A 8 12.75 13.73 -49.05
N ALA A 9 11.81 14.48 -48.49
CA ALA A 9 11.82 14.84 -47.08
C ALA A 9 11.51 13.58 -46.24
N VAL A 10 12.54 13.03 -45.58
CA VAL A 10 12.39 11.95 -44.60
C VAL A 10 11.83 12.55 -43.31
N PHE A 11 10.51 12.52 -43.15
CA PHE A 11 9.87 12.84 -41.88
C PHE A 11 10.10 11.70 -40.88
N LEU A 12 11.14 11.86 -40.05
CA LEU A 12 11.40 10.99 -38.91
C LEU A 12 10.36 11.29 -37.82
N SER A 13 9.21 10.61 -37.87
CA SER A 13 8.22 10.64 -36.79
C SER A 13 8.82 9.99 -35.54
N MET A 14 9.42 10.79 -34.66
CA MET A 14 9.71 10.38 -33.29
C MET A 14 8.40 10.09 -32.57
N LEU A 15 8.00 8.82 -32.54
CA LEU A 15 6.99 8.33 -31.62
C LEU A 15 7.54 8.46 -30.20
N VAL A 16 7.26 9.60 -29.57
CA VAL A 16 7.48 9.76 -28.13
C VAL A 16 6.52 8.79 -27.45
N ALA A 17 7.02 7.60 -27.12
CA ALA A 17 6.34 6.65 -26.26
C ALA A 17 6.23 7.29 -24.86
N GLY A 18 5.17 8.06 -24.66
CA GLY A 18 4.86 8.62 -23.35
C GLY A 18 4.64 7.48 -22.37
N SER A 19 5.60 7.26 -21.47
CA SER A 19 5.41 6.40 -20.31
C SER A 19 4.25 6.97 -19.51
N VAL A 20 3.10 6.30 -19.54
CA VAL A 20 1.95 6.65 -18.72
C VAL A 20 2.34 6.39 -17.27
N TYR A 21 2.86 7.42 -16.60
CA TYR A 21 3.11 7.40 -15.17
C TYR A 21 1.75 7.39 -14.49
N ALA A 22 1.30 6.20 -14.12
CA ALA A 22 0.11 6.07 -13.32
C ALA A 22 0.43 6.57 -11.90
N GLY A 23 -0.26 7.63 -11.49
CA GLY A 23 -0.05 8.30 -10.21
C GLY A 23 -0.37 7.41 -9.01
N PRO A 24 -0.11 7.87 -7.78
CA PRO A 24 -0.41 7.08 -6.57
C PRO A 24 -1.87 6.63 -6.52
N THR A 25 -2.09 5.39 -6.07
CA THR A 25 -3.42 4.78 -5.96
C THR A 25 -3.81 4.58 -4.50
N THR A 26 -5.06 4.86 -4.18
CA THR A 26 -5.64 4.57 -2.87
C THR A 26 -6.08 3.10 -2.81
N VAL A 27 -5.73 2.38 -1.75
CA VAL A 27 -6.04 0.97 -1.54
C VAL A 27 -6.65 0.72 -0.17
N ASN A 28 -7.32 -0.41 -0.06
CA ASN A 28 -7.70 -1.03 1.20
C ASN A 28 -6.86 -2.30 1.38
N ILE A 29 -6.25 -2.45 2.55
CA ILE A 29 -5.41 -3.60 2.91
C ILE A 29 -6.14 -4.39 3.99
N GLN A 30 -6.57 -5.60 3.67
CA GLN A 30 -7.06 -6.56 4.65
C GLN A 30 -5.90 -7.45 5.10
N VAL A 31 -5.78 -7.64 6.41
CA VAL A 31 -4.76 -8.50 7.02
C VAL A 31 -5.46 -9.58 7.83
N ASP A 32 -5.11 -10.83 7.53
CA ASP A 32 -5.55 -12.05 8.20
C ASP A 32 -4.33 -12.70 8.88
N VAL A 33 -4.33 -12.81 10.21
CA VAL A 33 -3.22 -13.38 10.99
C VAL A 33 -3.59 -14.76 11.51
N LEU A 34 -2.68 -15.72 11.40
CA LEU A 34 -2.88 -17.05 11.99
C LEU A 34 -2.98 -16.96 13.52
N GLN A 35 -3.73 -17.86 14.15
CA GLN A 35 -3.96 -17.81 15.61
C GLN A 35 -2.70 -18.04 16.46
N ARG A 36 -1.66 -18.65 15.88
CA ARG A 36 -0.42 -19.03 16.57
C ARG A 36 0.80 -18.50 15.84
N ASP A 37 1.82 -18.16 16.62
CA ASP A 37 3.13 -17.71 16.15
C ASP A 37 3.87 -18.85 15.40
N ALA A 38 5.08 -18.58 14.91
CA ALA A 38 5.89 -19.58 14.22
C ALA A 38 6.27 -20.81 15.08
N LYS A 39 6.24 -20.68 16.41
CA LYS A 39 6.56 -21.73 17.39
C LYS A 39 5.31 -22.46 17.90
N GLY A 40 4.13 -22.15 17.35
CA GLY A 40 2.86 -22.72 17.79
C GLY A 40 2.32 -22.13 19.10
N LYS A 41 2.94 -21.07 19.63
CA LYS A 41 2.48 -20.34 20.82
C LYS A 41 1.41 -19.32 20.43
N HIS A 42 0.64 -18.88 21.43
CA HIS A 42 -0.23 -17.73 21.26
C HIS A 42 0.59 -16.45 21.17
N TRP A 43 0.05 -15.43 20.50
CA TRP A 43 0.69 -14.12 20.33
C TRP A 43 0.89 -13.44 21.68
N ASP A 44 -0.17 -13.31 22.48
CA ASP A 44 -0.02 -12.74 23.83
C ASP A 44 0.29 -13.83 24.87
N ILE A 45 1.08 -13.47 25.89
CA ILE A 45 1.42 -14.31 27.05
C ILE A 45 0.16 -14.90 27.73
N ARG A 46 -0.97 -14.18 27.70
CA ARG A 46 -2.26 -14.62 28.28
C ARG A 46 -3.14 -15.41 27.31
N ARG A 47 -2.54 -16.06 26.30
CA ARG A 47 -3.26 -16.76 25.20
C ARG A 47 -4.18 -15.82 24.40
N GLY A 48 -3.80 -14.55 24.35
CA GLY A 48 -4.56 -13.52 23.67
C GLY A 48 -4.30 -13.53 22.16
N ALA A 49 -4.86 -12.52 21.51
CA ALA A 49 -4.87 -12.40 20.07
C ALA A 49 -4.16 -11.10 19.71
N PRO A 50 -3.46 -11.06 18.56
CA PRO A 50 -2.52 -9.99 18.28
C PRO A 50 -3.22 -8.64 18.14
N ASP A 51 -2.55 -7.60 18.60
CA ASP A 51 -2.90 -6.21 18.41
C ASP A 51 -2.28 -5.70 17.10
N ILE A 52 -2.95 -6.02 16.00
CA ILE A 52 -2.39 -5.88 14.65
C ILE A 52 -2.27 -4.41 14.22
N ALA A 53 -1.09 -4.08 13.69
CA ALA A 53 -0.82 -2.91 12.88
C ALA A 53 -0.02 -3.26 11.62
N ILE A 54 0.07 -2.30 10.71
CA ILE A 54 0.87 -2.41 9.49
C ILE A 54 1.75 -1.19 9.27
N CYS A 55 2.90 -1.40 8.64
CA CYS A 55 3.68 -0.38 7.99
C CYS A 55 3.79 -0.72 6.50
N VAL A 56 3.63 0.28 5.65
CA VAL A 56 3.78 0.17 4.20
C VAL A 56 4.98 1.01 3.79
N THR A 57 5.94 0.36 3.14
CA THR A 57 7.18 1.00 2.68
C THR A 57 7.27 0.90 1.16
N TYR A 58 7.62 2.01 0.51
CA TYR A 58 7.89 2.05 -0.91
C TYR A 58 9.02 3.06 -1.23
N PRO A 59 9.81 2.82 -2.27
CA PRO A 59 10.79 3.79 -2.75
C PRO A 59 10.10 5.11 -3.15
N ASP A 60 10.61 6.23 -2.63
CA ASP A 60 10.21 7.59 -3.03
C ASP A 60 10.93 7.96 -4.32
N PHE A 61 10.21 7.88 -5.44
CA PHE A 61 10.79 8.11 -6.76
C PHE A 61 10.91 9.59 -7.13
N GLU A 62 10.32 10.51 -6.36
CA GLU A 62 10.52 11.96 -6.59
C GLU A 62 11.85 12.45 -6.01
N ARG A 63 12.40 11.74 -5.01
CA ARG A 63 13.67 12.09 -4.34
C ARG A 63 14.77 11.04 -4.43
N SER A 64 14.63 10.09 -5.38
CA SER A 64 15.56 9.05 -5.87
C SER A 64 16.35 8.17 -4.88
N GLU A 65 16.46 8.49 -3.59
CA GLU A 65 17.21 7.71 -2.59
C GLU A 65 16.44 7.49 -1.27
N ASP A 66 15.31 8.17 -1.09
CA ASP A 66 14.51 8.02 0.14
C ASP A 66 13.55 6.84 0.04
N THR A 67 13.50 6.02 1.08
CA THR A 67 12.40 5.07 1.28
C THR A 67 11.33 5.76 2.11
N TYR A 68 10.09 5.67 1.66
CA TYR A 68 8.97 6.25 2.36
C TYR A 68 8.17 5.16 3.07
N THR A 69 8.06 5.28 4.40
CA THR A 69 7.34 4.33 5.25
C THR A 69 6.19 5.03 5.96
N GLN A 70 4.99 4.50 5.84
CA GLN A 70 3.81 4.94 6.60
C GLN A 70 3.26 3.79 7.44
N CYS A 71 2.78 4.04 8.65
CA CYS A 71 2.22 3.00 9.52
C CYS A 71 0.81 3.32 10.03
N TRP A 72 0.01 2.27 10.24
CA TRP A 72 -1.39 2.31 10.70
C TRP A 72 -1.73 1.20 11.71
N PRO A 73 -2.67 1.45 12.64
CA PRO A 73 -3.30 2.73 12.90
C PRO A 73 -2.39 3.57 13.80
N HIS A 74 -2.47 4.88 13.66
CA HIS A 74 -1.62 5.84 14.35
C HIS A 74 -2.28 6.41 15.63
N ARG A 75 -1.47 6.99 16.51
CA ARG A 75 -1.92 7.52 17.83
C ARG A 75 -2.82 8.75 17.74
N ARG A 76 -2.66 9.61 16.72
CA ARG A 76 -3.36 10.91 16.58
C ARG A 76 -4.22 10.97 15.31
N ARG A 77 -5.53 10.78 15.42
CA ARG A 77 -6.49 10.80 14.29
C ARG A 77 -6.12 11.83 13.20
N GLY A 78 -5.95 11.37 11.96
CA GLY A 78 -5.55 12.19 10.81
C GLY A 78 -4.05 12.31 10.48
N THR A 79 -3.09 11.94 11.36
CA THR A 79 -1.64 12.06 11.04
C THR A 79 -0.97 10.73 10.69
N ILE A 80 -0.35 10.63 9.53
CA ILE A 80 0.53 9.49 9.19
C ILE A 80 1.73 9.46 10.16
N THR A 81 2.12 8.27 10.63
CA THR A 81 3.35 8.07 11.41
C THR A 81 4.31 7.13 10.71
N THR A 82 5.61 7.36 10.88
CA THR A 82 6.69 6.48 10.40
C THR A 82 7.29 5.63 11.52
N ARG A 83 6.86 5.85 12.77
CA ARG A 83 7.47 5.24 13.96
C ARG A 83 6.51 4.23 14.60
N MET A 84 7.00 3.01 14.83
CA MET A 84 6.20 1.93 15.46
C MET A 84 5.63 2.31 16.84
N LYS A 85 6.40 3.04 17.66
CA LYS A 85 5.97 3.48 19.01
C LYS A 85 4.72 4.37 19.02
N ASP A 86 4.36 4.93 17.87
CA ASP A 86 3.21 5.82 17.70
C ASP A 86 1.98 5.07 17.15
N LEU A 87 2.04 3.74 17.08
CA LEU A 87 0.92 2.92 16.67
C LEU A 87 -0.06 2.66 17.83
N ARG A 88 -1.31 2.37 17.48
CA ARG A 88 -2.36 1.92 18.40
C ARG A 88 -2.94 0.59 17.94
N LYS A 89 -3.79 -0.01 18.76
CA LYS A 89 -4.60 -1.16 18.37
C LYS A 89 -5.59 -0.77 17.26
N ALA A 90 -5.62 -1.54 16.17
CA ALA A 90 -6.60 -1.38 15.11
C ALA A 90 -8.01 -1.80 15.55
N GLN A 91 -9.01 -1.11 15.02
CA GLN A 91 -10.39 -1.58 15.09
C GLN A 91 -10.58 -2.67 14.04
N CYS A 92 -10.60 -3.91 14.50
CA CYS A 92 -10.67 -5.09 13.66
C CYS A 92 -12.04 -5.74 13.82
N TRP A 93 -12.57 -6.36 12.75
CA TRP A 93 -13.84 -7.08 12.82
C TRP A 93 -13.75 -8.26 13.80
N ASN A 94 -12.58 -8.89 13.87
CA ASN A 94 -12.19 -9.78 14.95
C ASN A 94 -10.69 -9.57 15.24
N LYS A 95 -10.18 -10.16 16.33
CA LYS A 95 -8.79 -9.94 16.76
C LYS A 95 -7.70 -10.51 15.82
N TYR A 96 -8.08 -11.24 14.77
CA TYR A 96 -7.16 -11.86 13.80
C TYR A 96 -7.34 -11.31 12.38
N ARG A 97 -8.32 -10.43 12.16
CA ARG A 97 -8.67 -9.88 10.84
C ARG A 97 -8.96 -8.39 10.93
N CYS A 98 -8.07 -7.59 10.36
CA CYS A 98 -8.17 -6.14 10.35
C CYS A 98 -8.26 -5.60 8.92
N LEU A 99 -9.02 -4.53 8.72
CA LEU A 99 -9.10 -3.81 7.46
C LEU A 99 -8.56 -2.40 7.65
N PHE A 100 -7.54 -2.05 6.88
CA PHE A 100 -6.98 -0.72 6.79
C PHE A 100 -7.46 -0.07 5.50
N ARG A 101 -8.05 1.12 5.60
CA ARG A 101 -8.68 1.81 4.46
C ARG A 101 -7.93 3.08 4.10
N GLY A 102 -8.00 3.45 2.83
CA GLY A 102 -7.51 4.75 2.36
C GLY A 102 -5.98 4.87 2.37
N ILE A 103 -5.27 3.75 2.20
CA ILE A 103 -3.81 3.74 2.16
C ILE A 103 -3.35 4.16 0.77
N VAL A 104 -2.42 5.10 0.68
CA VAL A 104 -1.88 5.55 -0.60
C VAL A 104 -0.61 4.76 -0.90
N VAL A 105 -0.55 4.12 -2.07
CA VAL A 105 0.60 3.34 -2.54
C VAL A 105 0.96 3.74 -3.97
N PRO A 106 2.21 3.52 -4.42
CA PRO A 106 2.56 3.71 -5.83
C PRO A 106 1.74 2.77 -6.73
N ASP A 107 1.22 3.29 -7.85
CA ASP A 107 0.43 2.48 -8.75
C ASP A 107 1.28 1.48 -9.55
N ASN A 108 0.72 0.29 -9.80
CA ASN A 108 1.31 -0.82 -10.54
C ASN A 108 2.69 -1.32 -10.07
N ARG A 109 3.17 -0.89 -8.90
CA ARG A 109 4.47 -1.30 -8.34
C ARG A 109 4.29 -2.23 -7.12
N LYS A 110 5.38 -2.95 -6.82
CA LYS A 110 5.48 -3.68 -5.55
C LYS A 110 5.77 -2.66 -4.44
N PHE A 111 5.15 -2.85 -3.30
CA PHE A 111 5.46 -2.14 -2.06
C PHE A 111 5.61 -3.16 -0.94
N GLU A 112 6.44 -2.87 0.04
CA GLU A 112 6.62 -3.72 1.19
C GLU A 112 5.51 -3.46 2.21
N VAL A 113 4.98 -4.53 2.80
CA VAL A 113 4.05 -4.47 3.93
C VAL A 113 4.64 -5.25 5.08
N MET A 114 4.85 -4.57 6.20
CA MET A 114 5.23 -5.15 7.47
C MET A 114 4.00 -5.23 8.38
N VAL A 115 3.73 -6.40 8.93
CA VAL A 115 2.65 -6.66 9.89
C VAL A 115 3.27 -6.84 11.27
N VAL A 116 2.74 -6.11 12.24
CA VAL A 116 3.29 -6.00 13.59
C VAL A 116 2.21 -6.25 14.62
N ASP A 117 2.55 -7.01 15.65
CA ASP A 117 1.79 -7.17 16.87
C ASP A 117 2.21 -6.10 17.89
N ILE A 118 1.25 -5.34 18.42
CA ILE A 118 1.51 -4.19 19.28
C ILE A 118 1.19 -4.54 20.73
N ASP A 119 2.20 -4.98 21.48
CA ASP A 119 2.09 -5.01 22.93
C ASP A 119 2.57 -3.74 23.61
N ARG A 120 2.18 -3.60 24.88
CA ARG A 120 2.60 -2.51 25.77
C ARG A 120 4.12 -2.45 25.97
N PHE A 121 4.80 -3.59 25.94
CA PHE A 121 6.21 -3.70 26.33
C PHE A 121 7.15 -4.00 25.16
N ARG A 122 6.68 -4.67 24.11
CA ARG A 122 7.49 -5.02 22.94
C ARG A 122 6.57 -5.19 21.75
N HIS A 123 6.95 -4.64 20.60
CA HIS A 123 6.23 -4.94 19.36
C HIS A 123 6.91 -6.13 18.68
N ASP A 124 6.12 -7.15 18.33
CA ASP A 124 6.62 -8.36 17.70
C ASP A 124 6.25 -8.37 16.21
N MET A 125 7.23 -8.67 15.36
CA MET A 125 6.99 -8.75 13.92
C MET A 125 6.24 -10.04 13.58
N ILE A 126 5.05 -9.91 12.98
CA ILE A 126 4.26 -11.05 12.47
C ILE A 126 4.79 -11.51 11.11
N GLY A 127 5.22 -10.56 10.28
CA GLY A 127 5.88 -10.81 9.00
C GLY A 127 6.11 -9.54 8.17
N SER A 128 7.01 -9.60 7.21
CA SER A 128 7.19 -8.56 6.18
C SER A 128 7.29 -9.18 4.79
N GLY A 129 6.92 -8.43 3.76
CA GLY A 129 7.13 -8.84 2.38
C GLY A 129 6.46 -7.93 1.36
N PHE A 130 6.78 -8.15 0.08
CA PHE A 130 6.29 -7.32 -1.02
C PHE A 130 4.90 -7.75 -1.52
N CYS A 131 4.01 -6.78 -1.64
CA CYS A 131 2.65 -6.93 -2.13
C CYS A 131 2.40 -6.05 -3.37
N ARG A 132 1.32 -6.34 -4.09
CA ARG A 132 0.84 -5.58 -5.26
C ARG A 132 -0.65 -5.29 -5.12
N VAL A 133 -1.09 -4.20 -5.73
CA VAL A 133 -2.53 -3.85 -5.81
C VAL A 133 -3.31 -4.96 -6.51
N ASN A 134 -4.52 -5.25 -6.02
CA ASN A 134 -5.42 -6.29 -6.51
C ASN A 134 -4.84 -7.71 -6.46
N LYS A 135 -3.93 -7.97 -5.52
CA LYS A 135 -3.33 -9.28 -5.29
C LYS A 135 -3.42 -9.67 -3.81
N ARG A 136 -3.33 -10.98 -3.59
CA ARG A 136 -3.09 -11.58 -2.27
C ARG A 136 -1.61 -11.92 -2.13
N CYS A 137 -1.05 -11.64 -0.97
CA CYS A 137 0.34 -11.95 -0.62
C CYS A 137 0.37 -12.61 0.76
N LYS A 138 1.33 -13.51 0.97
CA LYS A 138 1.57 -14.15 2.27
C LYS A 138 2.87 -13.59 2.82
N VAL A 139 2.83 -13.03 4.03
CA VAL A 139 4.00 -12.45 4.71
C VAL A 139 4.11 -13.04 6.11
N GLY A 140 5.13 -13.86 6.35
CA GLY A 140 5.27 -14.60 7.61
C GLY A 140 4.00 -15.41 7.97
N ARG A 141 3.39 -15.05 9.11
CA ARG A 141 2.13 -15.66 9.61
C ARG A 141 0.86 -14.87 9.26
N ALA A 142 0.97 -13.89 8.36
CA ALA A 142 -0.15 -13.11 7.86
C ALA A 142 -0.45 -13.41 6.37
N GLN A 143 -1.73 -13.38 6.02
CA GLN A 143 -2.22 -13.28 4.66
C GLN A 143 -2.78 -11.87 4.44
N ILE A 144 -2.33 -11.22 3.38
CA ILE A 144 -2.69 -9.85 3.05
C ILE A 144 -3.47 -9.85 1.74
N GLU A 145 -4.56 -9.11 1.69
CA GLU A 145 -5.31 -8.82 0.48
C GLU A 145 -5.33 -7.30 0.24
N VAL A 146 -4.74 -6.88 -0.89
CA VAL A 146 -4.72 -5.48 -1.30
C VAL A 146 -5.76 -5.26 -2.37
N ARG A 147 -6.74 -4.38 -2.11
CA ARG A 147 -7.78 -4.02 -3.07
C ARG A 147 -7.64 -2.54 -3.42
N GLY A 148 -7.62 -2.21 -4.71
CA GLY A 148 -7.81 -0.82 -5.14
C GLY A 148 -9.09 -0.26 -4.53
N ALA A 149 -9.03 0.95 -3.96
CA ALA A 149 -10.25 1.67 -3.62
C ALA A 149 -10.93 1.98 -4.96
N SER A 150 -12.06 1.33 -5.23
CA SER A 150 -12.83 1.61 -6.44
C SER A 150 -12.99 3.12 -6.55
N ALA A 151 -12.61 3.69 -7.69
CA ALA A 151 -12.79 5.12 -7.95
C ALA A 151 -14.22 5.46 -7.56
N VAL A 152 -14.37 6.25 -6.49
CA VAL A 152 -15.68 6.73 -6.06
C VAL A 152 -16.22 7.44 -7.30
N LYS A 153 -17.22 6.85 -7.97
CA LYS A 153 -17.92 7.51 -9.07
C LYS A 153 -18.43 8.80 -8.49
N THR A 154 -17.72 9.91 -8.73
CA THR A 154 -18.14 11.23 -8.33
C THR A 154 -19.45 11.47 -9.08
N ARG A 155 -20.57 11.33 -8.37
CA ARG A 155 -21.86 11.73 -8.90
C ARG A 155 -21.70 13.21 -9.25
N LYS A 156 -21.74 13.53 -10.54
CA LYS A 156 -21.86 14.92 -11.00
C LYS A 156 -23.11 15.50 -10.33
N VAL A 157 -22.91 16.29 -9.28
CA VAL A 157 -23.98 17.09 -8.70
C VAL A 157 -24.29 18.16 -9.73
N LYS A 158 -25.40 18.01 -10.46
CA LYS A 158 -25.92 19.07 -11.33
C LYS A 158 -26.37 20.20 -10.41
N THR A 159 -25.55 21.24 -10.27
CA THR A 159 -25.97 22.51 -9.68
C THR A 159 -27.04 23.12 -10.59
N LYS A 160 -28.30 23.09 -10.17
CA LYS A 160 -29.35 23.92 -10.77
C LYS A 160 -29.02 25.38 -10.44
N LYS A 161 -28.59 26.16 -11.42
CA LYS A 161 -28.69 27.63 -11.35
C LYS A 161 -30.18 27.97 -11.26
N LYS A 162 -30.57 28.68 -10.20
CA LYS A 162 -31.84 29.39 -10.12
C LYS A 162 -31.65 30.77 -10.75
#